data_AF-A0A5M9NDJ4-F1
#
_entry.id   AF-A0A5M9NDJ4-F1
#
_cell.length_a   1.000
_cell.length_b   1.000
_cell.length_c   1.000
_cell.angle_alpha   90.00
_cell.angle_beta   90.00
_cell.angle_gamma   90.00
#
_symmetry.space_group_name_H-M   'P 1'
#
loop_
_entity.id
_entity.type
_entity.pdbx_description
1 polymer ?
#
loop_
_entity_poly.entity_id
_entity_poly.type
_entity_poly.pdbx_seq_one_letter_code
_entity_poly.pdbx_strand_id
1 'polypeptide(L)'
;MLLLTIVYNKERENVIQGIQELKEYFRHKGVLIGIYESIESDTHFLKLFCDREINSKLMNIFNMYVANIIYGIVIEEFCEKDILNFLSDEYFFLKYDELEEIKLESIRVLKGEMKIIDDNSISCINKRNEILDKISSCISENNEINIDGFVTFRIKELLDDLESIVDKVVEKYMVNKEYNEFIKLLKYFVEIQESKIDYLSII
;
A
#
# COMPACT_ATOMS: atom_id res chain seq x y z
N MET A 1 -23.79 10.87 18.85
CA MET A 1 -23.72 11.59 17.55
C MET A 1 -23.30 10.60 16.47
N LEU A 2 -24.02 10.52 15.34
CA LEU A 2 -23.57 9.71 14.19
C LEU A 2 -22.33 10.38 13.58
N LEU A 3 -21.26 9.62 13.39
CA LEU A 3 -20.02 10.10 12.76
C LEU A 3 -19.99 9.76 11.27
N LEU A 4 -20.22 8.49 10.95
CA LEU A 4 -20.09 7.96 9.60
C LEU A 4 -20.96 6.71 9.45
N THR A 5 -21.53 6.55 8.26
CA THR A 5 -22.11 5.30 7.79
C THR A 5 -21.18 4.68 6.75
N ILE A 6 -20.73 3.45 6.98
CA ILE A 6 -19.92 2.68 6.03
C ILE A 6 -20.84 1.63 5.41
N VAL A 7 -20.94 1.64 4.10
CA VAL A 7 -21.75 0.70 3.32
C VAL A 7 -20.82 -0.18 2.51
N TYR A 8 -20.99 -1.50 2.60
CA TYR A 8 -20.19 -2.45 1.83
C TYR A 8 -20.98 -3.74 1.56
N ASN A 9 -20.68 -4.38 0.44
CA ASN A 9 -21.29 -5.63 0.02
C ASN A 9 -20.43 -6.81 0.49
N LYS A 10 -21.12 -7.87 0.91
CA LYS A 10 -20.56 -9.11 1.47
C LYS A 10 -19.77 -8.86 2.76
N GLU A 11 -19.59 -9.90 3.57
CA GLU A 11 -18.75 -9.78 4.76
C GLU A 11 -17.30 -9.48 4.37
N ARG A 12 -16.73 -8.45 5.01
CA ARG A 12 -15.34 -8.03 4.84
C ARG A 12 -14.68 -8.01 6.21
N GLU A 13 -13.93 -9.07 6.54
CA GLU A 13 -13.22 -9.19 7.83
C GLU A 13 -12.31 -7.99 8.10
N ASN A 14 -11.63 -7.48 7.06
CA ASN A 14 -10.74 -6.32 7.15
C ASN A 14 -11.44 -5.04 7.62
N VAL A 15 -12.70 -4.84 7.22
CA VAL A 15 -13.50 -3.68 7.68
C VAL A 15 -13.80 -3.83 9.17
N ILE A 16 -14.26 -5.01 9.59
CA ILE A 16 -14.61 -5.29 10.98
C ILE A 16 -13.39 -5.15 11.88
N GLN A 17 -12.26 -5.74 11.50
CA GLN A 17 -11.00 -5.64 12.24
C GLN A 17 -10.53 -4.18 12.36
N GLY A 18 -10.49 -3.44 11.24
CA GLY A 18 -10.07 -2.04 11.25
C GLY A 18 -10.95 -1.16 12.15
N ILE A 19 -12.25 -1.42 12.18
CA ILE A 19 -13.19 -0.69 13.06
C ILE A 19 -13.00 -1.06 14.54
N GLN A 20 -12.66 -2.31 14.85
CA GLN A 20 -12.31 -2.70 16.23
C GLN A 20 -11.05 -1.97 16.71
N GLU A 21 -10.02 -1.88 15.86
CA GLU A 21 -8.78 -1.14 16.17
C GLU A 21 -9.06 0.36 16.37
N LEU A 22 -9.88 0.96 15.50
CA LEU A 22 -10.36 2.34 15.66
C LEU A 22 -11.05 2.52 17.02
N LYS A 23 -11.96 1.62 17.38
CA LYS A 23 -12.71 1.70 18.65
C LYS A 23 -11.78 1.66 19.86
N GLU A 24 -10.80 0.75 19.87
CA GLU A 24 -9.84 0.66 20.98
C GLU A 24 -8.95 1.90 21.07
N TYR A 25 -8.49 2.45 19.93
CA TYR A 25 -7.74 3.70 19.93
C TYR A 25 -8.50 4.85 20.60
N PHE A 26 -9.77 5.05 20.22
CA PHE A 26 -10.60 6.12 20.77
C PHE A 26 -10.94 5.88 22.25
N ARG A 27 -11.12 4.61 22.65
CA ARG A 27 -11.33 4.23 24.05
C ARG A 27 -10.14 4.65 24.93
N HIS A 28 -8.91 4.46 24.46
CA HIS A 28 -7.70 4.94 25.16
C HIS A 28 -7.62 6.47 25.28
N LYS A 29 -8.32 7.21 24.42
CA LYS A 29 -8.47 8.68 24.48
C LYS A 29 -9.69 9.13 25.29
N GLY A 30 -10.39 8.20 25.95
CA GLY A 30 -11.59 8.50 26.72
C GLY A 30 -12.78 8.93 25.85
N VAL A 31 -12.86 8.41 24.62
CA VAL A 31 -13.99 8.57 23.70
C VAL A 31 -14.61 7.19 23.45
N LEU A 32 -15.92 7.07 23.55
CA LEU A 32 -16.60 5.80 23.27
C LEU A 32 -17.19 5.82 21.87
N ILE A 33 -16.73 4.89 21.03
CA ILE A 33 -17.30 4.65 19.70
C ILE A 33 -18.26 3.44 19.78
N GLY A 34 -19.54 3.73 19.56
CA GLY A 34 -20.59 2.74 19.38
C GLY A 34 -20.67 2.30 17.92
N ILE A 35 -20.98 1.03 17.70
CA ILE A 35 -21.12 0.43 16.37
C ILE A 35 -22.52 -0.17 16.30
N TYR A 36 -23.24 0.13 15.23
CA TYR A 36 -24.51 -0.50 14.89
C TYR A 36 -24.40 -1.03 13.46
N GLU A 37 -24.73 -2.30 13.27
CA GLU A 37 -24.75 -2.93 11.95
C GLU A 37 -26.15 -3.41 11.62
N SER A 38 -26.59 -3.14 10.39
CA SER A 38 -27.77 -3.74 9.79
C SER A 38 -27.42 -4.28 8.42
N ILE A 39 -28.02 -5.41 8.05
CA ILE A 39 -27.77 -6.09 6.78
C ILE A 39 -29.06 -6.11 5.98
N GLU A 40 -29.02 -5.63 4.74
CA GLU A 40 -30.12 -5.70 3.78
C GLU A 40 -29.59 -6.28 2.47
N SER A 41 -30.12 -7.43 2.04
CA SER A 41 -29.77 -8.06 0.75
C SER A 41 -28.25 -8.18 0.49
N ASP A 42 -27.50 -8.71 1.45
CA ASP A 42 -26.02 -8.86 1.46
C ASP A 42 -25.21 -7.54 1.49
N THR A 43 -25.89 -6.39 1.62
CA THR A 43 -25.26 -5.10 1.87
C THR A 43 -25.27 -4.79 3.36
N HIS A 44 -24.08 -4.58 3.91
CA HIS A 44 -23.86 -4.18 5.30
C HIS A 44 -23.90 -2.66 5.41
N PHE A 45 -24.66 -2.17 6.41
CA PHE A 45 -24.74 -0.76 6.78
C PHE A 45 -24.20 -0.59 8.20
N LEU A 46 -22.95 -0.17 8.29
CA LEU A 46 -22.24 -0.01 9.54
C LEU A 46 -22.26 1.47 9.97
N LYS A 47 -22.99 1.77 11.03
CA LYS A 47 -23.11 3.13 11.59
C LYS A 47 -22.20 3.27 12.80
N LEU A 48 -21.33 4.26 12.75
CA LEU A 48 -20.37 4.60 13.80
C LEU A 48 -20.87 5.81 14.58
N PHE A 49 -21.06 5.65 15.89
CA PHE A 49 -21.56 6.68 16.78
C PHE A 49 -20.52 7.07 17.81
N CYS A 50 -20.47 8.35 18.15
CA CYS A 50 -19.73 8.85 19.30
C CYS A 50 -20.66 9.18 20.47
N ASP A 51 -20.20 8.92 21.69
CA ASP A 51 -20.87 9.29 22.94
C ASP A 51 -20.95 10.81 23.17
N ARG A 52 -20.06 11.58 22.54
CA ARG A 52 -19.99 13.04 22.65
C ARG A 52 -19.75 13.74 21.31
N GLU A 53 -19.93 15.06 21.28
CA GLU A 53 -19.44 15.85 20.16
C GLU A 53 -17.91 15.80 20.10
N ILE A 54 -17.39 15.66 18.89
CA ILE A 54 -15.96 15.53 18.63
C ILE A 54 -15.46 16.83 17.97
N ASN A 55 -14.32 17.35 18.41
CA ASN A 55 -13.69 18.51 17.78
C ASN A 55 -13.04 18.14 16.43
N SER A 56 -12.69 19.15 15.63
CA SER A 56 -12.09 18.95 14.29
C SER A 56 -10.83 18.08 14.32
N LYS A 57 -9.98 18.21 15.34
CA LYS A 57 -8.75 17.41 15.47
C LYS A 57 -9.04 15.92 15.63
N LEU A 58 -9.95 15.55 16.52
CA LEU A 58 -10.33 14.16 16.73
C LEU A 58 -11.13 13.60 15.55
N MET A 59 -11.93 14.44 14.86
CA MET A 59 -12.63 14.04 13.64
C MET A 59 -11.63 13.75 12.50
N ASN A 60 -10.58 14.56 12.35
CA ASN A 60 -9.53 14.29 11.36
C ASN A 60 -8.80 12.97 11.67
N ILE A 61 -8.53 12.68 12.94
CA ILE A 61 -7.96 11.39 13.34
C ILE A 61 -8.92 10.25 12.99
N PHE A 62 -10.21 10.40 13.29
CA PHE A 62 -11.23 9.41 12.95
C PHE A 62 -11.28 9.15 11.44
N ASN A 63 -11.36 10.21 10.63
CA ASN A 63 -11.37 10.11 9.17
C ASN A 63 -10.09 9.46 8.63
N MET A 64 -8.94 9.74 9.23
CA MET A 64 -7.67 9.07 8.86
C MET A 64 -7.65 7.59 9.20
N TYR A 65 -8.23 7.17 10.33
CA TYR A 65 -8.38 5.74 10.62
C TYR A 65 -9.25 5.05 9.58
N VAL A 66 -10.41 5.62 9.25
CA VAL A 66 -11.29 5.07 8.21
C VAL A 66 -10.61 5.07 6.84
N ALA A 67 -9.87 6.14 6.50
CA ALA A 67 -9.12 6.21 5.26
C ALA A 67 -8.08 5.09 5.14
N ASN A 68 -7.41 4.71 6.23
CA ASN A 68 -6.48 3.58 6.24
C ASN A 68 -7.18 2.24 5.99
N ILE A 69 -8.39 2.04 6.54
CA ILE A 69 -9.19 0.83 6.28
C ILE A 69 -9.51 0.73 4.79
N ILE A 70 -10.01 1.82 4.19
CA ILE A 70 -10.35 1.86 2.77
C ILE A 70 -9.11 1.71 1.90
N TYR A 71 -7.99 2.34 2.27
CA TYR A 71 -6.72 2.19 1.59
C TYR A 71 -6.29 0.72 1.54
N GLY A 72 -6.37 -0.01 2.67
CA GLY A 72 -6.08 -1.45 2.70
C GLY A 72 -6.91 -2.24 1.69
N ILE A 73 -8.20 -1.95 1.58
CA ILE A 73 -9.10 -2.58 0.61
C ILE A 73 -8.73 -2.24 -0.84
N VAL A 74 -8.37 -0.98 -1.10
CA VAL A 74 -7.89 -0.53 -2.41
C VAL A 74 -6.61 -1.26 -2.81
N ILE A 75 -5.67 -1.42 -1.88
CA ILE A 75 -4.43 -2.17 -2.13
C ILE A 75 -4.73 -3.63 -2.44
N GLU A 76 -5.62 -4.27 -1.70
CA GLU A 76 -6.00 -5.67 -1.96
C GLU A 76 -6.56 -5.84 -3.38
N GLU A 77 -7.50 -4.99 -3.77
CA GLU A 77 -8.09 -5.00 -5.11
C GLU A 77 -7.02 -4.80 -6.21
N PHE A 78 -6.16 -3.77 -6.06
CA PHE A 78 -5.08 -3.48 -7.00
C PHE A 78 -4.07 -4.65 -7.10
N CYS A 79 -3.71 -5.26 -5.97
CA CYS A 79 -2.74 -6.35 -5.93
C CYS A 79 -3.30 -7.65 -6.53
N GLU A 80 -4.60 -7.88 -6.43
CA GLU A 80 -5.26 -9.05 -7.02
C GLU A 80 -5.49 -8.91 -8.52
N LYS A 81 -5.84 -7.71 -9.00
CA LYS A 81 -6.37 -7.52 -10.36
C LYS A 81 -5.44 -6.79 -11.31
N ASP A 82 -4.63 -5.86 -10.81
CA ASP A 82 -4.00 -4.85 -11.67
C ASP A 82 -2.47 -4.94 -11.67
N ILE A 83 -1.84 -5.17 -10.51
CA ILE A 83 -0.37 -5.05 -10.36
C ILE A 83 0.43 -5.92 -11.34
N LEU A 84 -0.01 -7.17 -11.58
CA LEU A 84 0.69 -8.07 -12.51
C LEU A 84 0.49 -7.67 -13.96
N ASN A 85 -0.69 -7.16 -14.31
CA ASN A 85 -0.97 -6.67 -15.66
C ASN A 85 -0.11 -5.44 -15.93
N PHE A 86 -0.12 -4.48 -15.00
CA PHE A 86 0.74 -3.30 -15.04
C PHE A 86 2.23 -3.67 -15.23
N LEU A 87 2.75 -4.56 -14.39
CA LEU A 87 4.14 -5.02 -14.48
C LEU A 87 4.45 -5.73 -15.80
N SER A 88 3.52 -6.54 -16.30
CA SER A 88 3.70 -7.29 -17.54
C SER A 88 3.62 -6.39 -18.78
N ASP A 89 2.82 -5.33 -18.71
CA ASP A 89 2.61 -4.39 -19.82
C ASP A 89 3.77 -3.38 -19.90
N GLU A 90 4.12 -2.74 -18.79
CA GLU A 90 5.15 -1.69 -18.75
C GLU A 90 6.58 -2.25 -18.68
N TYR A 91 6.75 -3.42 -18.06
CA TYR A 91 8.06 -4.05 -17.84
C TYR A 91 8.19 -5.43 -18.49
N PHE A 92 7.56 -5.61 -19.66
CA PHE A 92 7.55 -6.86 -20.44
C PHE A 92 8.93 -7.46 -20.77
N PHE A 93 10.01 -6.68 -20.64
CA PHE A 93 11.39 -7.12 -20.88
C PHE A 93 12.00 -7.88 -19.71
N LEU A 94 11.37 -7.85 -18.53
CA LEU A 94 11.76 -8.64 -17.36
C LEU A 94 11.24 -10.05 -17.47
N LYS A 95 11.97 -11.00 -16.88
CA LYS A 95 11.53 -12.39 -16.82
C LYS A 95 10.42 -12.56 -15.78
N TYR A 96 9.63 -13.61 -15.93
CA TYR A 96 8.52 -13.91 -15.02
C TYR A 96 8.94 -14.01 -13.54
N ASP A 97 10.09 -14.64 -13.25
CA ASP A 97 10.62 -14.73 -11.90
C ASP A 97 11.00 -13.35 -11.31
N GLU A 98 11.49 -12.45 -12.15
CA GLU A 98 11.81 -11.07 -11.76
C GLU A 98 10.53 -10.26 -11.50
N LEU A 99 9.50 -10.43 -12.35
CA LEU A 99 8.20 -9.77 -12.17
C LEU A 99 7.51 -10.22 -10.88
N GLU A 100 7.54 -11.51 -10.55
CA GLU A 100 6.99 -12.02 -9.29
C GLU A 100 7.76 -11.50 -8.07
N GLU A 101 9.10 -11.40 -8.14
CA GLU A 101 9.90 -10.81 -7.07
C GLU A 101 9.54 -9.33 -6.84
N ILE A 102 9.44 -8.55 -7.92
CA ILE A 102 9.05 -7.13 -7.88
C ILE A 102 7.62 -6.98 -7.35
N LYS A 103 6.69 -7.83 -7.78
CA LYS A 103 5.31 -7.82 -7.30
C LYS A 103 5.26 -8.00 -5.79
N LEU A 104 5.96 -9.00 -5.25
CA LEU A 104 6.01 -9.26 -3.81
C LEU A 104 6.60 -8.07 -3.03
N GLU A 105 7.67 -7.46 -3.54
CA GLU A 105 8.26 -6.27 -2.91
C GLU A 105 7.31 -5.07 -2.98
N SER A 106 6.63 -4.88 -4.11
CA SER A 106 5.66 -3.81 -4.30
C SER A 106 4.49 -3.92 -3.34
N ILE A 107 3.96 -5.13 -3.13
CA ILE A 107 2.93 -5.40 -2.12
C ILE A 107 3.40 -4.99 -0.72
N ARG A 108 4.65 -5.33 -0.34
CA ARG A 108 5.22 -4.94 0.96
C ARG A 108 5.31 -3.43 1.12
N VAL A 109 5.77 -2.73 0.08
CA VAL A 109 5.92 -1.26 0.08
C VAL A 109 4.55 -0.58 0.16
N LEU A 110 3.58 -1.02 -0.64
CA LEU A 110 2.20 -0.50 -0.63
C LEU A 110 1.52 -0.69 0.72
N LYS A 111 1.75 -1.83 1.40
CA LYS A 111 1.29 -2.10 2.77
C LYS A 111 2.05 -1.34 3.86
N GLY A 112 3.11 -0.61 3.49
CA GLY A 112 3.88 0.20 4.41
C GLY A 112 4.86 -0.59 5.29
N GLU A 113 5.23 -1.80 4.90
CA GLU A 113 6.17 -2.68 5.63
C GLU A 113 7.64 -2.32 5.38
N MET A 114 7.89 -1.19 4.70
CA MET A 114 9.21 -0.70 4.35
C MET A 114 9.96 -0.08 5.53
N LYS A 115 11.27 -0.29 5.59
CA LYS A 115 12.17 0.51 6.43
C LYS A 115 12.53 1.80 5.71
N ILE A 116 12.54 2.93 6.42
CA ILE A 116 13.02 4.21 5.87
C ILE A 116 14.55 4.12 5.78
N ILE A 117 15.07 3.91 4.58
CA ILE A 117 16.51 3.67 4.35
C ILE A 117 17.09 4.49 3.19
N ASP A 118 16.26 5.03 2.30
CA ASP A 118 16.70 5.77 1.11
C ASP A 118 15.63 6.77 0.60
N ASP A 119 15.99 7.60 -0.39
CA ASP A 119 15.09 8.61 -0.97
C ASP A 119 13.86 7.99 -1.65
N ASN A 120 14.01 6.81 -2.27
CA ASN A 120 12.88 6.07 -2.84
C ASN A 120 11.86 5.72 -1.74
N SER A 121 12.35 5.31 -0.57
CA SER A 121 11.50 4.96 0.55
C SER A 121 10.70 6.17 1.06
N ILE A 122 11.28 7.35 1.06
CA ILE A 122 10.60 8.60 1.43
C ILE A 122 9.54 8.95 0.37
N SER A 123 9.88 8.83 -0.92
CA SER A 123 8.95 9.08 -2.03
C SER A 123 7.70 8.21 -1.94
N CYS A 124 7.85 6.90 -1.72
CA CYS A 124 6.70 6.00 -1.61
C CYS A 124 5.82 6.32 -0.38
N ILE A 125 6.42 6.71 0.75
CA ILE A 125 5.66 7.14 1.93
C ILE A 125 4.85 8.41 1.64
N ASN A 126 5.47 9.41 1.00
CA ASN A 126 4.78 10.63 0.64
C ASN A 126 3.61 10.34 -0.31
N LYS A 127 3.84 9.50 -1.32
CA LYS A 127 2.80 9.12 -2.28
C LYS A 127 1.66 8.36 -1.61
N ARG A 128 1.95 7.46 -0.67
CA ARG A 128 0.93 6.81 0.17
C ARG A 128 0.10 7.82 0.97
N ASN A 129 0.76 8.83 1.56
CA ASN A 129 0.07 9.86 2.32
C ASN A 129 -0.84 10.71 1.41
N GLU A 130 -0.42 11.01 0.18
CA GLU A 130 -1.27 11.69 -0.81
C GLU A 130 -2.55 10.87 -1.11
N ILE A 131 -2.42 9.55 -1.27
CA ILE A 131 -3.58 8.67 -1.46
C ILE A 131 -4.50 8.69 -0.23
N LEU A 132 -3.95 8.59 0.97
CA LEU A 132 -4.72 8.66 2.22
C LEU A 132 -5.46 9.99 2.37
N ASP A 133 -4.83 11.10 1.98
CA ASP A 133 -5.44 12.43 2.00
C ASP A 133 -6.60 12.53 1.01
N LYS A 134 -6.47 11.94 -0.20
CA LYS A 134 -7.58 11.85 -1.17
C LYS A 134 -8.76 11.05 -0.61
N ILE A 135 -8.50 9.89 0.00
CA ILE A 135 -9.54 9.06 0.62
C ILE A 135 -10.20 9.81 1.79
N SER A 136 -9.40 10.43 2.66
CA SER A 136 -9.90 11.18 3.83
C SER A 136 -10.75 12.38 3.43
N SER A 137 -10.35 13.09 2.36
CA SER A 137 -11.12 14.20 1.81
C SER A 137 -12.50 13.72 1.35
N CYS A 138 -12.57 12.58 0.65
CA CYS A 138 -13.84 11.97 0.24
C CYS A 138 -14.75 11.62 1.43
N ILE A 139 -14.17 11.11 2.53
CA ILE A 139 -14.93 10.81 3.76
C ILE A 139 -15.44 12.10 4.41
N SER A 140 -14.66 13.19 4.35
CA SER A 140 -15.05 14.45 4.98
C SER A 140 -16.19 15.18 4.26
N GLU A 141 -16.40 14.90 2.96
CA GLU A 141 -17.46 15.50 2.16
C GLU A 141 -18.85 14.95 2.52
N ASN A 142 -18.92 13.67 2.89
CA ASN A 142 -20.19 12.99 3.19
C ASN A 142 -20.05 12.08 4.41
N ASN A 143 -21.01 12.14 5.33
CA ASN A 143 -21.08 11.24 6.48
C ASN A 143 -21.56 9.81 6.11
N GLU A 144 -21.41 9.44 4.85
CA GLU A 144 -21.67 8.11 4.31
C GLU A 144 -20.63 7.77 3.25
N ILE A 145 -20.07 6.57 3.32
CA ILE A 145 -19.15 6.04 2.32
C ILE A 145 -19.57 4.63 1.90
N ASN A 146 -19.76 4.45 0.60
CA ASN A 146 -19.94 3.13 0.00
C ASN A 146 -18.58 2.62 -0.49
N ILE A 147 -18.05 1.57 0.15
CA ILE A 147 -16.71 1.02 -0.14
C ILE A 147 -16.66 0.45 -1.56
N ASP A 148 -17.65 -0.37 -1.96
CA ASP A 148 -17.66 -0.96 -3.30
C ASP A 148 -17.79 0.11 -4.38
N GLY A 149 -18.62 1.13 -4.13
CA GLY A 149 -18.72 2.30 -5.00
C GLY A 149 -17.39 3.06 -5.08
N PHE A 150 -16.72 3.26 -3.94
CA PHE A 150 -15.41 3.90 -3.90
C PHE A 150 -14.38 3.13 -4.73
N VAL A 151 -14.26 1.82 -4.50
CA VAL A 151 -13.36 0.94 -5.26
C VAL A 151 -13.72 0.94 -6.74
N THR A 152 -15.00 0.88 -7.11
CA THR A 152 -15.41 0.82 -8.52
C THR A 152 -15.14 2.12 -9.28
N PHE A 153 -15.44 3.27 -8.67
CA PHE A 153 -15.46 4.55 -9.38
C PHE A 153 -14.22 5.40 -9.14
N ARG A 154 -13.62 5.33 -7.94
CA ARG A 154 -12.51 6.20 -7.54
C ARG A 154 -11.16 5.51 -7.52
N ILE A 155 -11.07 4.18 -7.59
CA ILE A 155 -9.75 3.51 -7.66
C ILE A 155 -8.94 4.02 -8.85
N LYS A 156 -9.61 4.35 -9.97
CA LYS A 156 -8.97 4.87 -11.18
C LYS A 156 -8.18 6.15 -10.93
N GLU A 157 -8.63 7.01 -10.01
CA GLU A 157 -7.94 8.25 -9.64
C GLU A 157 -6.73 8.00 -8.71
N LEU A 158 -6.63 6.78 -8.18
CA LEU A 158 -5.55 6.31 -7.31
C LEU A 158 -4.58 5.39 -8.04
N LEU A 159 -4.96 4.81 -9.19
CA LEU A 159 -4.12 3.86 -9.94
C LEU A 159 -2.77 4.47 -10.29
N ASP A 160 -2.75 5.67 -10.89
CA ASP A 160 -1.50 6.36 -11.24
C ASP A 160 -0.57 6.54 -10.03
N ASP A 161 -1.13 6.79 -8.85
CA ASP A 161 -0.37 6.95 -7.62
C ASP A 161 0.17 5.61 -7.10
N LEU A 162 -0.61 4.53 -7.22
CA LEU A 162 -0.21 3.17 -6.85
C LEU A 162 0.87 2.64 -7.80
N GLU A 163 0.67 2.79 -9.10
CA GLU A 163 1.62 2.45 -10.15
C GLU A 163 2.93 3.20 -9.97
N SER A 164 2.87 4.50 -9.64
CA SER A 164 4.08 5.27 -9.32
C SER A 164 4.88 4.71 -8.14
N ILE A 165 4.23 4.10 -7.14
CA ILE A 165 4.92 3.40 -6.06
C ILE A 165 5.58 2.12 -6.58
N VAL A 166 4.88 1.36 -7.43
CA VAL A 166 5.42 0.15 -8.09
C VAL A 166 6.64 0.50 -8.94
N ASP A 167 6.58 1.59 -9.71
CA ASP A 167 7.70 2.08 -10.52
C ASP A 167 8.95 2.31 -9.67
N LYS A 168 8.81 2.90 -8.48
CA LYS A 168 9.94 3.10 -7.57
C LYS A 168 10.55 1.79 -7.07
N VAL A 169 9.74 0.75 -6.93
CA VAL A 169 10.22 -0.60 -6.60
C VAL A 169 10.98 -1.19 -7.79
N VAL A 170 10.45 -1.06 -9.00
CA VAL A 170 11.10 -1.52 -10.23
C VAL A 170 12.43 -0.78 -10.45
N GLU A 171 12.46 0.54 -10.32
CA GLU A 171 13.69 1.36 -10.42
C GLU A 171 14.77 0.83 -9.47
N LYS A 172 14.41 0.60 -8.20
CA LYS A 172 15.34 0.06 -7.19
C LYS A 172 15.82 -1.34 -7.55
N TYR A 173 14.91 -2.19 -8.05
CA TYR A 173 15.26 -3.53 -8.51
C TYR A 173 16.27 -3.47 -9.67
N MET A 174 16.02 -2.61 -10.66
CA MET A 174 16.88 -2.45 -11.83
C MET A 174 18.28 -2.00 -11.45
N VAL A 175 18.42 -1.01 -10.55
CA VAL A 175 19.72 -0.57 -10.06
C VAL A 175 20.50 -1.71 -9.40
N ASN A 176 19.83 -2.52 -8.56
CA ASN A 176 20.45 -3.66 -7.91
C ASN A 176 20.87 -4.75 -8.91
N LYS A 177 20.03 -5.01 -9.92
CA LYS A 177 20.30 -5.96 -11.00
C LYS A 177 21.50 -5.51 -11.83
N GLU A 178 21.54 -4.26 -12.26
CA GLU A 178 22.67 -3.68 -13.01
C GLU A 178 23.97 -3.76 -12.21
N TYR A 179 23.94 -3.43 -10.92
CA TYR A 179 25.09 -3.57 -10.04
C TYR A 179 25.59 -5.02 -9.99
N ASN A 180 24.68 -5.99 -9.80
CA ASN A 180 25.03 -7.40 -9.74
C ASN A 180 25.63 -7.92 -11.06
N GLU A 181 25.08 -7.51 -12.20
CA GLU A 181 25.61 -7.85 -13.53
C GLU A 181 27.00 -7.23 -13.76
N PHE A 182 27.20 -5.98 -13.33
CA PHE A 182 28.51 -5.34 -13.39
C PHE A 182 29.57 -6.10 -12.57
N ILE A 183 29.23 -6.52 -11.35
CA ILE A 183 30.12 -7.33 -10.50
C ILE A 183 30.42 -8.70 -11.13
N LYS A 184 29.43 -9.36 -11.76
CA LYS A 184 29.64 -10.62 -12.48
C LYS A 184 30.62 -10.46 -13.64
N LEU A 185 30.46 -9.39 -14.42
CA LEU A 185 31.38 -9.05 -15.51
C LEU A 185 32.81 -8.84 -14.99
N LEU A 186 32.99 -8.09 -13.89
CA LEU A 186 34.31 -7.89 -13.30
C LEU A 186 34.96 -9.19 -12.82
N LYS A 187 34.18 -10.08 -12.17
CA LYS A 187 34.68 -11.40 -11.75
C LYS A 187 35.14 -12.23 -12.94
N TYR A 188 34.34 -12.27 -14.00
CA TYR A 188 34.69 -12.96 -15.24
C TYR A 188 35.99 -12.42 -15.85
N PHE A 189 36.19 -11.10 -15.86
CA PHE A 189 37.44 -10.50 -16.34
C PHE A 189 38.66 -10.89 -15.50
N VAL A 190 38.52 -10.97 -14.17
CA VAL A 190 39.61 -11.39 -13.27
C VAL A 190 39.95 -12.87 -13.49
N GLU A 191 38.95 -13.73 -13.69
CA GLU A 191 39.14 -15.17 -13.86
C GLU A 191 39.87 -15.55 -15.16
N ILE A 192 39.69 -14.78 -16.23
CA ILE A 192 40.30 -15.07 -17.55
C ILE A 192 41.70 -14.48 -17.70
N GLN A 193 42.10 -13.54 -16.85
CA GLN A 193 43.44 -12.98 -16.92
C GLN A 193 44.51 -14.01 -16.57
N GLU A 194 45.38 -14.33 -17.53
CA GLU A 194 46.59 -15.11 -17.27
C GLU A 194 47.48 -14.40 -16.24
N SER A 195 48.08 -15.18 -15.34
CA SER A 195 49.04 -14.66 -14.36
C SER A 195 50.17 -13.92 -15.08
N LYS A 196 50.31 -12.63 -14.81
CA LYS A 196 51.43 -11.81 -15.30
C LYS A 196 52.70 -11.94 -14.44
N ILE A 197 52.70 -12.84 -13.46
CA ILE A 197 53.87 -13.11 -12.62
C ILE A 197 54.63 -14.27 -13.25
N ASP A 198 55.86 -14.01 -13.69
CA ASP A 198 56.81 -15.04 -14.11
C ASP A 198 57.03 -16.02 -12.95
N TYR A 199 56.92 -17.32 -13.23
CA TYR A 199 57.13 -18.38 -12.25
C TYR A 199 58.50 -18.22 -11.57
N LEU A 200 58.51 -17.87 -10.28
CA LEU A 200 59.74 -17.81 -9.50
C LEU A 200 60.14 -19.24 -9.10
N SER A 201 61.12 -19.81 -9.78
CA SER A 201 61.71 -21.11 -9.41
C SER A 201 62.47 -20.96 -8.09
N ILE A 202 61.92 -21.46 -7.00
CA ILE A 202 62.63 -21.58 -5.73
C ILE A 202 63.41 -22.90 -5.77
N ILE A 203 64.75 -22.79 -5.82
CA ILE A 203 65.71 -23.91 -5.74
C ILE A 203 66.00 -24.24 -4.29
#